data_AF-A0A965UQ43-F1
#
_entry.id   AF-A0A965UQ43-F1
#
_cell.length_a   1.000
_cell.length_b   1.000
_cell.length_c   1.000
_cell.angle_alpha   90.00
_cell.angle_beta   90.00
_cell.angle_gamma   90.00
#
_symmetry.space_group_name_H-M   'P 1'
#
loop_
_entity.id
_entity.type
_entity.pdbx_description
1 polymer ?
#
loop_
_entity_poly.entity_id
_entity_poly.type
_entity_poly.pdbx_seq_one_letter_code
_entity_poly.pdbx_strand_id
1 'polypeptide(L)'
;MTQKEKASKVRKVMREFKAGTLKSSGGQKVKSRQQAIAIALSEAGMSKGDKTDAYWDSYVVTIMGEEEDPEDPEEVNGPKD
;
A
#
# COMPACT_ATOMS: atom_id res chain seq x y z
N MET A 1 4.87 -3.32 -13.82
CA MET A 1 5.34 -2.86 -12.51
C MET A 1 6.07 -4.00 -11.80
N THR A 2 7.20 -3.70 -11.16
CA THR A 2 8.02 -4.67 -10.42
C THR A 2 7.42 -5.02 -9.05
N GLN A 3 7.92 -6.07 -8.40
CA GLN A 3 7.49 -6.42 -7.03
C GLN A 3 7.87 -5.32 -6.02
N LYS A 4 8.98 -4.60 -6.25
CA LYS A 4 9.42 -3.46 -5.43
C LYS A 4 8.44 -2.29 -5.55
N GLU A 5 8.05 -1.92 -6.78
CA GLU A 5 7.05 -0.86 -7.01
C GLU A 5 5.70 -1.21 -6.37
N LYS A 6 5.30 -2.48 -6.43
CA LYS A 6 4.08 -2.98 -5.78
C LYS A 6 4.14 -2.80 -4.28
N ALA A 7 5.23 -3.24 -3.66
CA ALA A 7 5.46 -3.09 -2.24
C ALA A 7 5.49 -1.61 -1.83
N SER A 8 6.11 -0.74 -2.64
CA SER A 8 6.16 0.70 -2.39
C SER A 8 4.76 1.32 -2.33
N LYS A 9 3.88 1.01 -3.29
CA LYS A 9 2.48 1.47 -3.26
C LYS A 9 1.73 0.97 -2.03
N VAL A 10 1.91 -0.30 -1.68
CA VAL A 10 1.30 -0.86 -0.47
C VAL A 10 1.80 -0.13 0.79
N ARG A 11 3.11 0.09 0.90
CA ARG A 11 3.72 0.86 2.00
C ARG A 11 3.15 2.27 2.07
N LYS A 12 3.05 2.97 0.93
CA LYS A 12 2.51 4.34 0.87
C LYS A 12 1.10 4.42 1.44
N VAL A 13 0.17 3.63 0.92
CA VAL A 13 -1.23 3.64 1.38
C VAL A 13 -1.33 3.27 2.86
N MET A 14 -0.55 2.29 3.31
CA MET A 14 -0.57 1.86 4.70
C MET A 14 0.06 2.88 5.65
N ARG A 15 1.03 3.68 5.19
CA ARG A 15 1.55 4.85 5.94
C ARG A 15 0.50 5.95 6.05
N GLU A 16 -0.22 6.27 4.97
CA GLU A 16 -1.32 7.24 4.99
C GLU A 16 -2.46 6.80 5.91
N PHE A 17 -2.77 5.50 5.93
CA PHE A 17 -3.73 4.93 6.87
C PHE A 17 -3.24 5.05 8.32
N LYS A 18 -1.98 4.69 8.60
CA LYS A 18 -1.37 4.83 9.93
C LYS A 18 -1.35 6.30 10.40
N ALA A 19 -1.18 7.25 9.48
CA ALA A 19 -1.26 8.69 9.74
C ALA A 19 -2.70 9.22 9.87
N GLY A 20 -3.72 8.41 9.56
CA GLY A 20 -5.13 8.84 9.62
C GLY A 20 -5.56 9.80 8.51
N THR A 21 -4.79 9.86 7.42
CA THR A 21 -5.01 10.76 6.28
C THR A 21 -5.59 10.07 5.05
N LEU A 22 -5.52 8.74 4.98
CA LEU A 22 -6.06 7.96 3.86
C LEU A 22 -7.57 8.23 3.66
N LYS A 23 -7.95 8.53 2.41
CA LYS A 23 -9.33 8.75 2.00
C LYS A 23 -9.78 7.69 1.01
N SER A 24 -11.05 7.32 1.09
CA SER A 24 -11.71 6.52 0.05
C SER A 24 -11.96 7.38 -1.20
N SER A 25 -12.34 6.74 -2.30
CA SER A 25 -12.79 7.42 -3.52
C SER A 25 -13.96 8.38 -3.28
N GLY A 26 -14.80 8.12 -2.26
CA GLY A 26 -15.89 9.02 -1.83
C GLY A 26 -15.44 10.18 -0.94
N GLY A 27 -14.14 10.38 -0.73
CA GLY A 27 -13.57 11.47 0.07
C GLY A 27 -13.65 11.27 1.59
N GLN A 28 -14.20 10.15 2.05
CA GLN A 28 -14.32 9.84 3.48
C GLN A 28 -13.01 9.24 4.01
N LYS A 29 -12.67 9.56 5.26
CA LYS A 29 -11.51 8.95 5.94
C LYS A 29 -11.70 7.44 6.07
N VAL A 30 -10.66 6.67 5.72
CA VAL A 30 -10.64 5.22 5.89
C VAL A 30 -10.42 4.89 7.37
N LYS A 31 -11.32 4.10 7.95
CA LYS A 31 -11.30 3.77 9.39
C LYS A 31 -10.89 2.34 9.67
N SER A 32 -11.14 1.42 8.73
CA SER A 32 -10.80 0.01 8.92
C SER A 32 -9.52 -0.36 8.19
N ARG A 33 -8.69 -1.16 8.86
CA ARG A 33 -7.44 -1.62 8.29
C ARG A 33 -7.67 -2.50 7.04
N GLN A 34 -8.68 -3.35 7.05
CA GLN A 34 -9.04 -4.20 5.91
C GLN A 34 -9.39 -3.38 4.66
N GLN A 35 -10.04 -2.22 4.84
CA GLN A 35 -10.33 -1.30 3.73
C GLN A 35 -9.06 -0.64 3.21
N ALA A 36 -8.15 -0.22 4.11
CA ALA A 36 -6.85 0.31 3.71
C ALA A 36 -6.03 -0.71 2.91
N ILE A 37 -6.00 -1.97 3.35
CA ILE A 37 -5.36 -3.08 2.63
C ILE A 37 -5.99 -3.27 1.24
N ALA A 38 -7.31 -3.23 1.14
CA ALA A 38 -7.98 -3.36 -0.16
C ALA A 38 -7.59 -2.23 -1.13
N ILE A 39 -7.51 -0.99 -0.65
CA ILE A 39 -7.06 0.17 -1.43
C ILE A 39 -5.59 -0.03 -1.84
N ALA A 40 -4.73 -0.39 -0.89
CA ALA A 40 -3.30 -0.64 -1.12
C ALA A 40 -3.06 -1.69 -2.20
N LEU A 41 -3.80 -2.81 -2.15
CA LEU A 41 -3.73 -3.86 -3.16
C LEU A 41 -4.24 -3.35 -4.51
N SER A 42 -5.35 -2.61 -4.54
CA SER A 42 -5.88 -2.04 -5.78
C SER A 42 -4.91 -1.06 -6.44
N GLU A 43 -4.24 -0.19 -5.67
CA GLU A 43 -3.22 0.72 -6.19
C GLU A 43 -1.97 -0.01 -6.72
N ALA A 44 -1.62 -1.12 -6.08
CA ALA A 44 -0.56 -2.03 -6.51
C ALA A 44 -0.96 -2.98 -7.65
N GLY A 45 -2.17 -2.86 -8.20
CA GLY A 45 -2.67 -3.76 -9.25
C GLY A 45 -2.74 -5.23 -8.79
N MET A 46 -2.93 -5.47 -7.50
CA MET A 46 -3.13 -6.78 -6.90
C MET A 46 -4.61 -7.01 -6.60
N SER A 47 -5.04 -8.26 -6.73
CA SER A 47 -6.35 -8.71 -6.26
C SER A 47 -6.18 -9.56 -4.99
N LYS A 48 -7.16 -9.48 -4.08
CA LYS A 48 -7.18 -10.33 -2.89
C LYS A 48 -7.25 -11.83 -3.24
N GLY A 49 -7.96 -12.16 -4.34
CA GLY A 49 -8.20 -13.55 -4.76
C GLY A 49 -8.79 -14.41 -3.64
N ASP A 50 -8.47 -15.70 -3.63
CA ASP A 50 -8.93 -16.65 -2.60
C ASP A 50 -8.13 -16.58 -1.28
N LYS A 51 -7.23 -15.60 -1.15
CA LYS A 51 -6.40 -15.47 0.06
C LYS A 51 -7.20 -14.82 1.18
N THR A 52 -6.97 -15.30 2.39
CA THR A 52 -7.67 -14.81 3.58
C THR A 52 -7.20 -13.41 3.97
N ASP A 53 -8.04 -12.69 4.71
CA ASP A 53 -7.66 -11.40 5.27
C ASP A 53 -6.41 -11.50 6.16
N ALA A 54 -6.26 -12.59 6.91
CA ALA A 54 -5.09 -12.83 7.75
C ALA A 54 -3.79 -12.92 6.94
N TYR A 55 -3.83 -13.55 5.75
CA TYR A 55 -2.67 -13.60 4.86
C TYR A 55 -2.26 -12.20 4.38
N TRP A 56 -3.24 -11.39 3.97
CA TRP A 56 -2.95 -10.03 3.51
C TRP A 56 -2.50 -9.13 4.66
N ASP A 57 -3.02 -9.37 5.84
CA ASP A 57 -2.60 -8.70 7.05
C ASP A 57 -1.12 -8.97 7.37
N SER A 58 -0.69 -10.24 7.35
CA SER A 58 0.70 -10.63 7.59
C SER A 58 1.63 -10.13 6.49
N TYR A 59 1.19 -10.17 5.23
CA TYR A 59 1.94 -9.61 4.11
C TYR A 59 2.21 -8.11 4.30
N VAL A 60 1.17 -7.35 4.70
CA VAL A 60 1.29 -5.93 4.96
C VAL A 60 2.16 -5.65 6.18
N VAL A 61 2.03 -6.42 7.27
CA VAL A 61 2.92 -6.29 8.43
C VAL A 61 4.38 -6.53 8.05
N THR A 62 4.65 -7.56 7.24
CA THR A 62 6.02 -7.89 6.80
C THR A 62 6.62 -6.74 5.99
N ILE A 63 5.89 -6.26 4.99
CA ILE A 63 6.34 -5.16 4.15
C ILE A 63 6.46 -3.84 4.92
N MET A 64 5.65 -3.63 5.96
CA MET A 64 5.73 -2.44 6.80
C MET A 64 6.81 -2.54 7.88
N GLY A 65 7.19 -3.74 8.30
CA GLY A 65 8.21 -3.99 9.34
C GLY A 65 9.63 -4.09 8.78
N GLU A 66 9.78 -4.32 7.49
CA GLU A 66 11.06 -4.30 6.75
C GLU A 66 11.50 -2.85 6.46
N GLU A 67 11.57 -2.04 7.53
CA GLU A 67 12.10 -0.66 7.61
C GLU A 67 13.58 -0.69 8.02
N GLU A 68 14.48 -1.25 7.22
CA GLU A 68 15.91 -0.89 7.25
C GLU A 68 16.49 -1.03 5.84
N ASP A 69 16.16 -0.09 4.95
CA ASP A 69 17.16 0.43 4.02
C ASP A 69 16.76 1.85 3.56
N PRO A 70 17.43 2.92 4.05
CA PRO A 70 17.11 4.32 3.78
C PRO A 70 17.66 4.82 2.43
N GLU A 71 17.41 4.11 1.35
CA GLU A 71 17.59 4.64 -0.01
C GLU A 71 16.24 4.71 -0.71
N ASP A 72 15.51 5.76 -0.37
CA ASP A 72 14.41 6.32 -1.15
C ASP A 72 15.00 7.33 -2.14
N PRO A 73 15.44 6.94 -3.36
CA PRO A 73 15.48 7.92 -4.42
C PRO A 73 14.02 8.19 -4.79
N GLU A 74 13.59 9.42 -4.51
CA GLU A 74 12.47 10.05 -5.19
C GLU A 74 12.39 9.53 -6.63
N GLU A 75 11.41 8.66 -6.92
CA GLU A 75 11.05 8.36 -8.30
C GLU A 75 10.25 9.56 -8.80
N VAL A 76 11.02 10.61 -9.09
CA VAL A 76 10.66 11.78 -9.86
C VAL A 76 9.88 11.30 -11.08
N ASN A 77 8.69 11.87 -11.25
CA ASN A 77 7.91 11.79 -12.48
C ASN A 77 8.85 12.02 -13.69
N GLY A 78 9.16 10.95 -14.42
CA GLY A 78 9.76 11.01 -15.75
C GLY A 78 8.66 11.06 -16.81
N PRO A 79 8.87 11.76 -17.94
CA PRO A 79 7.82 12.06 -18.90
C PRO A 79 7.32 10.78 -19.57
N LYS A 80 6.00 10.71 -19.75
CA LYS A 80 5.35 9.73 -20.62
C LYS A 80 5.30 10.35 -22.01
N ASP A 81 6.33 10.09 -22.82
CA ASP A 81 6.25 10.21 -24.28
C ASP A 81 5.31 9.13 -24.85
#